data_AF-E0S567-F1
#
_entry.id   AF-E0S567-F1
#
_cell.length_a   1.000
_cell.length_b   1.000
_cell.length_c   1.000
_cell.angle_alpha   90.00
_cell.angle_beta   90.00
_cell.angle_gamma   90.00
#
_symmetry.space_group_name_H-M   'P 1'
#
loop_
_entity.id
_entity.type
_entity.pdbx_description
1 polymer ?
#
loop_
_entity_poly.entity_id
_entity_poly.type
_entity_poly.pdbx_seq_one_letter_code
_entity_poly.pdbx_strand_id
1 'polypeptide(L)'
;MYKGYSWSCSDVLSLLSVQFNPNKEEQTIYCPFCGGKRFGMNIKKGIGHCFNCCETADSASYYAAHTGLSLNDARNDIRKRLNIPDEKGNLPERMVYKEETQEELAPIEVRDRTYRAFLEELILSQKNYDNLRARGFTDDDIVAKGYKTFPSAENTSFEDLCRRLLNKGCTLAGVPGFYKNTKNEWTFVRLTPGIIIPQIGIHNQIEGFQIRKDDDLRREYDGELEAKIVWFSSKGKSHGTGPHVTVHIATDFIYYRDKKQYEPVLHGNKVTLTEGGMKADLCACLLDNHASLIAVQGVHALNPLKEALIALKPFGLKTVNVAFDMDYLTNKNVKEAMEKVTALIKELGLEYENLMNWEYKQKDESGNEFFLKGLDDYLAFQQRGIKPVIIKN
;
A
#
# COMPACT_ATOMS: atom_id res chain seq x y z
N MET A 1 10.63 -9.19 -42.83
CA MET A 1 11.58 -8.25 -42.23
C MET A 1 10.81 -7.36 -41.27
N TYR A 2 11.07 -7.45 -39.97
CA TYR A 2 10.50 -6.47 -39.03
C TYR A 2 11.05 -5.09 -39.39
N LYS A 3 10.20 -4.21 -39.93
CA LYS A 3 10.52 -2.80 -40.11
C LYS A 3 10.58 -2.18 -38.71
N GLY A 4 11.80 -1.98 -38.20
CA GLY A 4 12.03 -1.28 -36.94
C GLY A 4 11.74 0.22 -37.06
N TYR A 5 11.87 0.94 -35.94
CA TYR A 5 11.84 2.41 -35.93
C TYR A 5 12.99 2.98 -36.76
N SER A 6 12.85 4.25 -37.19
CA SER A 6 13.89 4.99 -37.91
C SER A 6 15.03 5.51 -37.00
N TRP A 7 15.03 5.12 -35.72
CA TRP A 7 16.03 5.48 -34.70
C TRP A 7 16.46 4.24 -33.91
N SER A 8 17.63 4.32 -33.28
CA SER A 8 18.12 3.27 -32.37
C SER A 8 17.67 3.50 -30.93
N CYS A 9 17.76 2.47 -30.09
CA CYS A 9 17.53 2.62 -28.65
C CYS A 9 18.56 3.56 -28.00
N SER A 10 19.82 3.51 -28.44
CA SER A 10 20.90 4.36 -27.93
C SER A 10 20.61 5.84 -28.16
N ASP A 11 20.04 6.19 -29.32
CA ASP A 11 19.64 7.57 -29.63
C ASP A 11 18.61 8.06 -28.62
N VAL A 12 17.59 7.24 -28.34
CA VAL A 12 16.52 7.53 -27.38
C VAL A 12 17.07 7.69 -25.95
N LEU A 13 17.92 6.78 -25.48
CA LEU A 13 18.49 6.87 -24.14
C LEU A 13 19.41 8.09 -23.99
N SER A 14 20.17 8.42 -25.03
CA SER A 14 21.02 9.62 -25.06
C SER A 14 20.19 10.90 -25.02
N LEU A 15 19.06 10.96 -25.76
CA LEU A 15 18.12 12.08 -25.67
C LEU A 15 17.59 12.28 -24.24
N LEU A 16 17.31 11.20 -23.53
CA LEU A 16 16.80 11.26 -22.15
C LEU A 16 17.91 11.49 -21.12
N SER A 17 19.17 11.61 -21.53
CA SER A 17 20.33 11.68 -20.62
C SER A 17 20.37 10.52 -19.62
N VAL A 18 19.83 9.36 -20.00
CA VAL A 18 19.87 8.15 -19.19
C VAL A 18 21.28 7.57 -19.29
N GLN A 19 21.91 7.26 -18.15
CA GLN A 19 23.23 6.63 -18.17
C GLN A 19 23.12 5.17 -18.64
N PHE A 20 23.89 4.83 -19.68
CA PHE A 20 24.00 3.47 -20.22
C PHE A 20 25.39 3.23 -20.84
N ASN A 21 25.76 1.97 -21.04
CA ASN A 21 26.98 1.55 -21.74
C ASN A 21 26.64 1.05 -23.16
N PRO A 22 27.02 1.75 -24.24
CA PRO A 22 26.63 1.38 -25.59
C PRO A 22 27.23 0.05 -26.08
N ASN A 23 28.30 -0.44 -25.43
CA ASN A 23 28.98 -1.69 -25.78
C ASN A 23 28.37 -2.92 -25.08
N LYS A 24 27.40 -2.74 -24.17
CA LYS A 24 26.65 -3.83 -23.54
C LYS A 24 25.28 -3.97 -24.19
N GLU A 25 25.05 -5.14 -24.78
CA GLU A 25 23.77 -5.45 -25.45
C GLU A 25 22.60 -5.46 -24.46
N GLU A 26 22.78 -6.03 -23.27
CA GLU A 26 21.79 -6.05 -22.20
C GLU A 26 22.33 -5.38 -20.94
N GLN A 27 21.54 -4.47 -20.37
CA GLN A 27 21.93 -3.75 -19.16
C GLN A 27 20.72 -3.22 -18.40
N THR A 28 20.94 -2.88 -17.14
CA THR A 28 19.94 -2.24 -16.29
C THR A 28 20.13 -0.73 -16.30
N ILE A 29 19.05 0.00 -16.57
CA ILE A 29 18.95 1.45 -16.54
C ILE A 29 17.82 1.88 -15.61
N TYR A 30 17.65 3.19 -15.41
CA TYR A 30 16.51 3.71 -14.66
C TYR A 30 15.19 3.35 -15.34
N CYS A 31 14.20 3.00 -14.55
CA CYS A 31 12.85 2.72 -15.00
C CYS A 31 12.07 4.04 -15.09
N PRO A 32 11.50 4.35 -16.26
CA PRO A 32 10.73 5.56 -16.45
C PRO A 32 9.35 5.49 -15.78
N PHE A 33 8.85 4.30 -15.48
CA PHE A 33 7.52 4.10 -14.91
C PHE A 33 7.50 4.18 -13.39
N CYS A 34 8.50 3.61 -12.71
CA CYS A 34 8.56 3.57 -11.24
C CYS A 34 9.76 4.29 -10.62
N GLY A 35 10.67 4.83 -11.43
CA GLY A 35 11.89 5.49 -10.95
C GLY A 35 12.97 4.56 -10.38
N GLY A 36 12.72 3.25 -10.33
CA GLY A 36 13.69 2.25 -9.86
C GLY A 36 14.89 2.10 -10.81
N LYS A 37 16.02 1.56 -10.34
CA LYS A 37 17.25 1.41 -11.16
C LYS A 37 17.34 0.13 -11.99
N ARG A 38 16.26 -0.67 -12.00
CA ARG A 38 16.26 -2.04 -12.54
C ARG A 38 15.36 -2.17 -13.76
N PHE A 39 15.52 -1.32 -14.77
CA PHE A 39 14.93 -1.51 -16.08
C PHE A 39 15.90 -2.25 -17.00
N GLY A 40 15.69 -3.54 -17.23
CA GLY A 40 16.50 -4.35 -18.14
C GLY A 40 16.22 -3.99 -19.58
N MET A 41 17.12 -3.25 -20.21
CA MET A 41 17.02 -2.82 -21.60
C MET A 41 18.00 -3.59 -22.48
N ASN A 42 17.49 -4.20 -23.56
CA ASN A 42 18.33 -4.69 -24.65
C ASN A 42 18.53 -3.54 -25.66
N ILE A 43 19.74 -2.98 -25.72
CA ILE A 43 20.08 -1.79 -26.51
C ILE A 43 19.95 -2.06 -28.02
N LYS A 44 20.26 -3.28 -28.45
CA LYS A 44 20.22 -3.67 -29.87
C LYS A 44 18.80 -3.91 -30.37
N LYS A 45 17.97 -4.56 -29.56
CA LYS A 45 16.56 -4.84 -29.87
C LYS A 45 15.64 -3.66 -29.54
N GLY A 46 16.10 -2.74 -28.69
CA GLY A 46 15.36 -1.56 -28.25
C GLY A 46 14.09 -1.90 -27.49
N ILE A 47 14.10 -3.00 -26.74
CA ILE A 47 13.01 -3.45 -25.89
C ILE A 47 13.57 -3.80 -24.52
N GLY A 48 12.76 -3.55 -23.50
CA GLY A 48 13.12 -3.86 -22.13
C GLY A 48 11.91 -3.94 -21.24
N HIS A 49 12.17 -4.32 -19.99
CA HIS A 49 11.17 -4.42 -18.96
C HIS A 49 11.74 -3.99 -17.62
N CYS A 50 10.88 -3.55 -16.73
CA CYS A 50 11.30 -3.19 -15.39
C CYS A 50 11.19 -4.34 -14.41
N PHE A 51 12.30 -4.86 -13.90
CA PHE A 51 12.35 -5.81 -12.79
C PHE A 51 11.86 -5.25 -11.42
N ASN A 52 11.02 -4.21 -11.40
CA ASN A 52 10.48 -3.60 -10.19
C ASN A 52 9.00 -3.22 -10.34
N CYS A 53 8.60 -2.68 -11.50
CA CYS A 53 7.20 -2.36 -11.79
C CYS A 53 6.62 -3.09 -13.00
N CYS A 54 7.47 -3.86 -13.67
CA CYS A 54 7.16 -4.82 -14.70
C CYS A 54 6.49 -4.30 -15.95
N GLU A 55 6.55 -2.98 -16.11
CA GLU A 55 6.24 -2.32 -17.34
C GLU A 55 7.27 -2.71 -18.39
N THR A 56 6.77 -3.21 -19.51
CA THR A 56 7.57 -3.48 -20.70
C THR A 56 7.53 -2.25 -21.60
N ALA A 57 8.62 -1.99 -22.27
CA ALA A 57 8.69 -0.86 -23.18
C ALA A 57 9.67 -1.14 -24.31
N ASP A 58 9.25 -0.85 -25.54
CA ASP A 58 10.20 -0.55 -26.60
C ASP A 58 10.81 0.84 -26.38
N SER A 59 11.81 1.21 -27.17
CA SER A 59 12.51 2.49 -27.03
C SER A 59 11.53 3.68 -27.10
N ALA A 60 10.49 3.60 -27.95
CA ALA A 60 9.46 4.64 -28.04
C ALA A 60 8.57 4.70 -26.80
N SER A 61 8.15 3.55 -26.26
CA SER A 61 7.31 3.45 -25.06
C SER A 61 8.09 3.80 -23.80
N TYR A 62 9.40 3.53 -23.77
CA TYR A 62 10.31 3.90 -22.69
C TYR A 62 10.45 5.42 -22.66
N TYR A 63 10.64 6.03 -23.82
CA TYR A 63 10.62 7.47 -23.99
C TYR A 63 9.29 8.08 -23.57
N ALA A 64 8.17 7.48 -24.00
CA ALA A 64 6.84 7.91 -23.64
C ALA A 64 6.66 7.94 -22.11
N ALA A 65 7.01 6.84 -21.45
CA ALA A 65 6.96 6.73 -20.01
C ALA A 65 7.88 7.71 -19.29
N HIS A 66 9.10 7.94 -19.82
CA HIS A 66 10.10 8.79 -19.19
C HIS A 66 9.69 10.27 -19.22
N THR A 67 8.91 10.64 -20.24
CA THR A 67 8.53 12.03 -20.53
C THR A 67 7.06 12.33 -20.21
N GLY A 68 6.27 11.33 -19.82
CA GLY A 68 4.83 11.50 -19.54
C GLY A 68 3.97 11.65 -20.81
N LEU A 69 4.44 11.08 -21.91
CA LEU A 69 3.93 11.25 -23.27
C LEU A 69 2.95 10.15 -23.71
N SER A 70 2.07 10.47 -24.65
CA SER A 70 1.41 9.42 -25.45
C SER A 70 2.43 8.73 -26.36
N LEU A 71 2.20 7.46 -26.72
CA LEU A 71 3.14 6.73 -27.57
C LEU A 71 3.32 7.36 -28.97
N ASN A 72 2.27 7.95 -29.53
CA ASN A 72 2.36 8.63 -30.83
C ASN A 72 3.14 9.94 -30.71
N ASP A 73 2.92 10.70 -29.64
CA ASP A 73 3.61 11.95 -29.40
C ASP A 73 5.08 11.71 -29.05
N ALA A 74 5.40 10.63 -28.31
CA ALA A 74 6.77 10.17 -28.07
C ALA A 74 7.52 9.83 -29.36
N ARG A 75 6.88 9.08 -30.26
CA ARG A 75 7.47 8.76 -31.58
C ARG A 75 7.74 10.03 -32.39
N ASN A 76 6.85 11.01 -32.33
CA ASN A 76 7.04 12.29 -33.02
C ASN A 76 8.14 13.12 -32.35
N ASP A 77 8.20 13.16 -31.03
CA ASP A 77 9.21 13.90 -30.28
C ASP A 77 10.61 13.31 -30.43
N ILE A 78 10.75 11.98 -30.45
CA ILE A 78 12.01 11.30 -30.79
C ILE A 78 12.47 11.71 -32.19
N ARG A 79 11.58 11.63 -33.20
CA ARG A 79 11.91 12.06 -34.57
C ARG A 79 12.39 13.50 -34.58
N LYS A 80 11.68 14.40 -33.90
CA LYS A 80 12.04 15.81 -33.78
C LYS A 80 13.42 16.02 -33.18
N ARG A 81 13.68 15.43 -32.02
CA ARG A 81 14.91 15.68 -31.27
C ARG A 81 16.14 15.03 -31.92
N LEU A 82 15.94 14.00 -32.73
CA LEU A 82 16.97 13.42 -33.58
C LEU A 82 17.04 14.08 -34.97
N ASN A 83 16.24 15.11 -35.23
CA ASN A 83 16.08 15.74 -36.55
C ASN A 83 15.78 14.73 -37.67
N ILE A 84 15.08 13.64 -37.34
CA ILE A 84 14.59 12.66 -38.30
C ILE A 84 13.33 13.24 -38.94
N PRO A 85 13.32 13.47 -40.26
CA PRO A 85 12.15 13.99 -40.95
C PRO A 85 11.00 12.98 -40.92
N ASP A 86 9.76 13.45 -40.91
CA ASP A 86 8.62 12.59 -41.24
C ASP A 86 8.69 12.12 -42.71
N GLU A 87 7.78 11.24 -43.14
CA GLU A 87 7.74 10.74 -44.53
C GLU A 87 7.59 11.86 -45.59
N LYS A 88 7.28 13.09 -45.16
CA LYS A 88 7.13 14.29 -45.99
C LYS A 88 8.27 15.31 -45.81
N GLY A 89 9.32 14.98 -45.06
CA GLY A 89 10.50 15.83 -44.89
C GLY A 89 10.38 16.92 -43.82
N ASN A 90 9.30 16.93 -43.03
CA ASN A 90 9.06 17.99 -42.03
C ASN A 90 9.61 17.60 -40.65
N LEU A 91 10.14 18.60 -39.93
CA LEU A 91 10.49 18.45 -38.52
C LEU A 91 9.24 18.69 -37.65
N PRO A 92 8.94 17.82 -36.67
CA PRO A 92 7.75 17.97 -35.82
C PRO A 92 7.81 19.22 -34.94
N GLU A 93 6.65 19.80 -34.61
CA GLU A 93 6.51 20.90 -33.65
C GLU A 93 6.81 20.46 -32.20
N ARG A 94 7.22 21.39 -31.32
CA ARG A 94 7.72 21.06 -29.95
C ARG A 94 6.52 20.92 -29.01
N MET A 95 6.33 19.75 -28.38
CA MET A 95 5.30 19.57 -27.35
C MET A 95 5.85 19.86 -25.94
N VAL A 96 5.00 20.43 -25.09
CA VAL A 96 5.24 20.70 -23.67
C VAL A 96 4.30 19.80 -22.87
N TYR A 97 4.83 18.95 -21.98
CA TYR A 97 4.02 18.07 -21.13
C TYR A 97 3.43 18.84 -19.96
N LYS A 98 2.12 18.73 -19.79
CA LYS A 98 1.41 19.24 -18.62
C LYS A 98 1.49 18.19 -17.52
N GLU A 99 1.95 18.58 -16.34
CA GLU A 99 1.71 17.80 -15.12
C GLU A 99 0.21 17.52 -14.98
N GLU A 100 -0.18 16.26 -14.80
CA GLU A 100 -1.56 15.89 -14.49
C GLU A 100 -1.93 16.54 -13.16
N THR A 101 -3.01 17.33 -13.16
CA THR A 101 -3.48 18.04 -11.96
C THR A 101 -3.64 17.05 -10.81
N GLN A 102 -2.94 17.25 -9.70
CA GLN A 102 -3.12 16.48 -8.47
C GLN A 102 -4.02 17.27 -7.52
N GLU A 103 -4.80 16.57 -6.70
CA GLU A 103 -5.58 17.20 -5.64
C GLU A 103 -4.79 17.15 -4.32
N GLU A 104 -4.87 18.23 -3.54
CA GLU A 104 -4.37 18.24 -2.17
C GLU A 104 -5.14 17.24 -1.30
N LEU A 105 -4.48 16.70 -0.28
CA LEU A 105 -5.09 15.72 0.63
C LEU A 105 -6.28 16.35 1.35
N ALA A 106 -7.46 15.76 1.18
CA ALA A 106 -8.68 16.24 1.80
C ALA A 106 -8.61 16.15 3.35
N PRO A 107 -9.34 17.03 4.07
CA PRO A 107 -9.45 16.97 5.53
C PRO A 107 -9.93 15.59 6.02
N ILE A 108 -9.49 15.18 7.21
CA ILE A 108 -9.76 13.84 7.75
C ILE A 108 -11.25 13.50 7.81
N GLU A 109 -12.11 14.47 8.15
CA GLU A 109 -13.56 14.27 8.25
C GLU A 109 -14.19 13.95 6.89
N VAL A 110 -13.65 14.54 5.81
CA VAL A 110 -14.08 14.26 4.44
C VAL A 110 -13.64 12.86 4.04
N ARG A 111 -12.39 12.50 4.31
CA ARG A 111 -11.86 11.16 4.01
C ARG A 111 -12.62 10.07 4.75
N ASP A 112 -12.79 10.22 6.07
CA ASP A 112 -13.50 9.27 6.91
C ASP A 112 -14.92 9.03 6.40
N ARG A 113 -15.67 10.11 6.14
CA ARG A 113 -17.03 10.02 5.59
C ARG A 113 -17.06 9.28 4.25
N THR A 114 -16.18 9.64 3.33
CA THR A 114 -16.12 9.01 2.00
C THR A 114 -15.73 7.54 2.11
N TYR A 115 -14.78 7.20 2.96
CA TYR A 115 -14.33 5.82 3.17
C TYR A 115 -15.40 4.94 3.85
N ARG A 116 -16.12 5.45 4.84
CA ARG A 116 -17.25 4.72 5.43
C ARG A 116 -18.36 4.47 4.41
N ALA A 117 -18.74 5.51 3.67
CA ALA A 117 -19.73 5.38 2.61
C ALA A 117 -19.29 4.40 1.51
N PHE A 118 -17.98 4.34 1.21
CA PHE A 118 -17.41 3.35 0.29
C PHE A 118 -17.53 1.92 0.83
N LEU A 119 -17.20 1.68 2.09
CA LEU A 119 -17.34 0.35 2.71
C LEU A 119 -18.80 -0.13 2.77
N GLU A 120 -19.75 0.78 2.96
CA GLU A 120 -21.19 0.48 2.94
C GLU A 120 -21.68 -0.02 1.57
N GLU A 121 -21.05 0.40 0.47
CA GLU A 121 -21.36 -0.04 -0.89
C GLU A 121 -20.78 -1.42 -1.22
N LEU A 122 -20.00 -2.01 -0.30
CA LEU A 122 -19.27 -3.25 -0.52
C LEU A 122 -19.78 -4.37 0.39
N ILE A 123 -19.55 -5.59 -0.07
CA ILE A 123 -19.82 -6.82 0.67
C ILE A 123 -18.50 -7.52 1.01
N LEU A 124 -18.53 -8.37 2.03
CA LEU A 124 -17.46 -9.31 2.31
C LEU A 124 -17.78 -10.61 1.59
N SER A 125 -16.89 -11.05 0.69
CA SER A 125 -17.05 -12.33 -0.01
C SER A 125 -16.89 -13.50 0.97
N GLN A 126 -17.57 -14.63 0.70
CA GLN A 126 -17.46 -15.82 1.54
C GLN A 126 -16.01 -16.29 1.71
N LYS A 127 -15.23 -16.29 0.62
CA LYS A 127 -13.80 -16.61 0.65
C LYS A 127 -13.01 -15.75 1.64
N ASN A 128 -13.27 -14.44 1.68
CA ASN A 128 -12.56 -13.51 2.55
C ASN A 128 -13.05 -13.59 3.99
N TYR A 129 -14.34 -13.84 4.19
CA TYR A 129 -14.90 -14.19 5.48
C TYR A 129 -14.24 -15.45 6.06
N ASP A 130 -14.15 -16.53 5.28
CA ASP A 130 -13.51 -17.78 5.68
C ASP A 130 -12.02 -17.55 6.00
N ASN A 131 -11.34 -16.67 5.26
CA ASN A 131 -9.96 -16.28 5.57
C ASN A 131 -9.83 -15.60 6.94
N LEU A 132 -10.74 -14.67 7.26
CA LEU A 132 -10.77 -13.99 8.56
C LEU A 132 -11.10 -14.97 9.69
N ARG A 133 -12.07 -15.87 9.48
CA ARG A 133 -12.42 -16.93 10.43
C ARG A 133 -11.25 -17.88 10.68
N ALA A 134 -10.53 -18.28 9.64
CA ALA A 134 -9.36 -19.15 9.75
C ALA A 134 -8.19 -18.50 10.50
N ARG A 135 -8.11 -17.17 10.51
CA ARG A 135 -7.14 -16.40 11.33
C ARG A 135 -7.55 -16.33 12.80
N GLY A 136 -8.81 -16.60 13.10
CA GLY A 136 -9.33 -16.54 14.45
C GLY A 136 -10.12 -15.28 14.77
N PHE A 137 -10.66 -14.55 13.80
CA PHE A 137 -11.72 -13.58 14.08
C PHE A 137 -13.05 -14.30 14.37
N THR A 138 -13.87 -13.75 15.28
CA THR A 138 -15.28 -14.13 15.43
C THR A 138 -16.18 -13.42 14.41
N ASP A 139 -17.45 -13.80 14.33
CA ASP A 139 -18.42 -13.14 13.46
C ASP A 139 -18.65 -11.70 13.92
N ASP A 140 -18.77 -11.51 15.24
CA ASP A 140 -18.91 -10.20 15.87
C ASP A 140 -17.68 -9.33 15.63
N ASP A 141 -16.46 -9.91 15.69
CA ASP A 141 -15.23 -9.18 15.36
C ASP A 141 -15.24 -8.68 13.91
N ILE A 142 -15.60 -9.56 12.97
CA ILE A 142 -15.62 -9.23 11.53
C ILE A 142 -16.62 -8.10 11.26
N VAL A 143 -17.80 -8.16 11.89
CA VAL A 143 -18.83 -7.13 11.80
C VAL A 143 -18.33 -5.82 12.40
N ALA A 144 -17.77 -5.86 13.62
CA ALA A 144 -17.29 -4.68 14.34
C ALA A 144 -16.14 -3.98 13.62
N LYS A 145 -15.19 -4.74 13.04
CA LYS A 145 -14.06 -4.20 12.27
C LYS A 145 -14.46 -3.70 10.87
N GLY A 146 -15.62 -4.13 10.37
CA GLY A 146 -16.17 -3.65 9.10
C GLY A 146 -15.36 -4.07 7.87
N TYR A 147 -14.71 -5.24 7.91
CA TYR A 147 -13.94 -5.75 6.77
C TYR A 147 -14.83 -5.98 5.55
N LYS A 148 -14.32 -5.62 4.36
CA LYS A 148 -15.00 -5.77 3.07
C LYS A 148 -14.05 -6.35 2.04
N THR A 149 -14.61 -6.91 0.97
CA THR A 149 -13.84 -7.36 -0.19
C THR A 149 -13.69 -6.22 -1.19
N PHE A 150 -12.46 -5.96 -1.63
CA PHE A 150 -12.17 -5.01 -2.69
C PHE A 150 -12.80 -5.48 -4.02
N PRO A 151 -13.59 -4.64 -4.70
CA PRO A 151 -14.38 -5.08 -5.85
C PRO A 151 -13.52 -5.37 -7.08
N SER A 152 -13.98 -6.31 -7.91
CA SER A 152 -13.45 -6.54 -9.25
C SER A 152 -14.28 -5.81 -10.30
N ALA A 153 -13.67 -5.50 -11.45
CA ALA A 153 -14.36 -4.88 -12.58
C ALA A 153 -15.46 -5.80 -13.18
N GLU A 154 -15.39 -7.10 -12.93
CA GLU A 154 -16.38 -8.09 -13.39
C GLU A 154 -17.70 -7.95 -12.63
N ASN A 155 -17.63 -7.62 -11.34
CA ASN A 155 -18.79 -7.59 -10.45
C ASN A 155 -19.29 -6.17 -10.15
N THR A 156 -18.49 -5.14 -10.43
CA THR A 156 -18.82 -3.76 -10.05
C THR A 156 -18.27 -2.77 -11.06
N SER A 157 -19.15 -1.89 -11.56
CA SER A 157 -18.76 -0.68 -12.28
C SER A 157 -18.23 0.35 -11.27
N PHE A 158 -16.97 0.75 -11.45
CA PHE A 158 -16.26 1.61 -10.48
C PHE A 158 -16.77 3.04 -10.58
N GLU A 159 -17.07 3.48 -11.80
CA GLU A 159 -17.66 4.77 -12.11
C GLU A 159 -19.07 4.88 -11.51
N ASP A 160 -19.90 3.83 -11.61
CA ASP A 160 -21.24 3.84 -11.00
C ASP A 160 -21.18 3.88 -9.48
N LEU A 161 -20.22 3.17 -8.87
CA LEU A 161 -20.00 3.23 -7.43
C LEU A 161 -19.60 4.66 -7.00
N CYS A 162 -18.67 5.30 -7.72
CA CYS A 162 -18.31 6.70 -7.48
C CYS A 162 -19.53 7.63 -7.61
N ARG A 163 -20.40 7.45 -8.61
CA ARG A 163 -21.65 8.23 -8.74
C ARG A 163 -22.56 8.05 -7.53
N ARG A 164 -22.71 6.83 -7.01
CA ARG A 164 -23.50 6.59 -5.79
C ARG A 164 -22.91 7.27 -4.56
N LEU A 165 -21.58 7.30 -4.41
CA LEU A 165 -20.93 8.06 -3.33
C LEU A 165 -21.19 9.56 -3.44
N LEU A 166 -21.06 10.12 -4.65
CA LEU A 166 -21.36 11.53 -4.89
C LEU A 166 -22.84 11.85 -4.57
N ASN A 167 -23.76 10.96 -4.94
CA ASN A 167 -25.19 11.09 -4.60
C ASN A 167 -25.47 11.01 -3.08
N LYS A 168 -24.63 10.30 -2.31
CA LYS A 168 -24.65 10.31 -0.83
C LYS A 168 -24.02 11.59 -0.23
N GLY A 169 -23.55 12.52 -1.05
CA GLY A 169 -22.91 13.76 -0.61
C GLY A 169 -21.43 13.61 -0.20
N CYS A 170 -20.77 12.53 -0.63
CA CYS A 170 -19.33 12.36 -0.43
C CYS A 170 -18.52 13.24 -1.39
N THR A 171 -17.29 13.58 -0.99
CA THR A 171 -16.30 14.24 -1.86
C THR A 171 -15.22 13.22 -2.21
N LEU A 172 -14.87 13.13 -3.49
CA LEU A 172 -13.85 12.20 -4.00
C LEU A 172 -12.51 12.90 -4.31
N ALA A 173 -12.54 14.20 -4.62
CA ALA A 173 -11.33 15.01 -4.78
C ALA A 173 -10.55 15.05 -3.46
N GLY A 174 -9.23 14.88 -3.54
CA GLY A 174 -8.36 14.86 -2.38
C GLY A 174 -8.44 13.58 -1.53
N VAL A 175 -9.30 12.61 -1.88
CA VAL A 175 -9.43 11.34 -1.15
C VAL A 175 -8.58 10.26 -1.84
N PRO A 176 -7.53 9.74 -1.17
CA PRO A 176 -6.64 8.74 -1.78
C PRO A 176 -7.39 7.53 -2.32
N GLY A 177 -7.04 7.16 -3.56
CA GLY A 177 -7.59 6.03 -4.29
C GLY A 177 -8.64 6.41 -5.35
N PHE A 178 -9.22 7.60 -5.26
CA PHE A 178 -10.16 8.14 -6.24
C PHE A 178 -9.46 9.11 -7.20
N TYR A 179 -9.85 9.09 -8.47
CA TYR A 179 -9.28 9.96 -9.51
C TYR A 179 -10.26 10.11 -10.67
N LYS A 180 -9.95 11.01 -11.61
CA LYS A 180 -10.74 11.15 -12.85
C LYS A 180 -10.11 10.38 -14.00
N ASN A 181 -10.93 9.59 -14.69
CA ASN A 181 -10.51 8.89 -15.90
C ASN A 181 -10.38 9.84 -17.10
N THR A 182 -10.01 9.32 -18.26
CA THR A 182 -9.84 10.09 -19.51
C THR A 182 -11.13 10.73 -20.03
N LYS A 183 -12.30 10.31 -19.54
CA LYS A 183 -13.61 10.92 -19.82
C LYS A 183 -14.01 11.98 -18.78
N ASN A 184 -13.09 12.37 -17.89
CA ASN A 184 -13.33 13.29 -16.78
C ASN A 184 -14.40 12.78 -15.79
N GLU A 185 -14.60 11.46 -15.72
CA GLU A 185 -15.51 10.82 -14.76
C GLU A 185 -14.73 10.29 -13.56
N TRP A 186 -15.31 10.41 -12.36
CA TRP A 186 -14.74 9.84 -11.14
C TRP A 186 -14.74 8.32 -11.19
N THR A 187 -13.60 7.74 -10.87
CA THR A 187 -13.38 6.30 -10.69
C THR A 187 -12.39 6.10 -9.55
N PHE A 188 -12.01 4.87 -9.27
CA PHE A 188 -10.97 4.57 -8.29
C PHE A 188 -9.96 3.54 -8.82
N VAL A 189 -8.82 3.44 -8.14
CA VAL A 189 -7.71 2.60 -8.58
C VAL A 189 -8.12 1.14 -8.71
N ARG A 190 -7.65 0.50 -9.78
CA ARG A 190 -7.88 -0.93 -10.04
C ARG A 190 -6.77 -1.72 -9.40
N LEU A 191 -7.13 -2.56 -8.43
CA LEU A 191 -6.21 -3.42 -7.69
C LEU A 191 -6.74 -4.85 -7.74
N THR A 192 -5.84 -5.83 -7.59
CA THR A 192 -6.22 -7.23 -7.38
C THR A 192 -7.19 -7.33 -6.20
N PRO A 193 -8.30 -8.09 -6.32
CA PRO A 193 -9.25 -8.28 -5.23
C PRO A 193 -8.59 -8.81 -3.97
N GLY A 194 -9.18 -8.47 -2.83
CA GLY A 194 -8.60 -8.73 -1.52
C GLY A 194 -9.45 -8.19 -0.38
N ILE A 195 -8.95 -8.31 0.84
CA ILE A 195 -9.58 -7.73 2.04
C ILE A 195 -9.15 -6.27 2.16
N ILE A 196 -10.12 -5.37 2.24
CA ILE A 196 -9.89 -3.96 2.60
C ILE A 196 -9.64 -3.90 4.11
N ILE A 197 -8.52 -3.31 4.51
CA ILE A 197 -8.12 -3.09 5.90
C ILE A 197 -8.20 -1.57 6.18
N PRO A 198 -9.27 -1.09 6.85
CA PRO A 198 -9.37 0.27 7.35
C PRO A 198 -8.18 0.64 8.24
N GLN A 199 -7.55 1.78 7.94
CA GLN A 199 -6.50 2.34 8.79
C GLN A 199 -7.15 3.35 9.74
N ILE A 200 -7.24 3.01 11.02
CA ILE A 200 -7.97 3.78 12.02
C ILE A 200 -7.01 4.71 12.76
N GLY A 201 -7.35 6.00 12.81
CA GLY A 201 -6.61 7.01 13.56
C GLY A 201 -6.99 7.06 15.05
N ILE A 202 -6.36 7.97 15.79
CA ILE A 202 -6.55 8.13 17.25
C ILE A 202 -7.99 8.49 17.68
N HIS A 203 -8.79 9.02 16.75
CA HIS A 203 -10.19 9.42 17.00
C HIS A 203 -11.19 8.51 16.29
N ASN A 204 -10.83 7.24 16.08
CA ASN A 204 -11.65 6.24 15.39
C ASN A 204 -12.04 6.64 13.95
N GLN A 205 -11.28 7.52 13.31
CA GLN A 205 -11.52 7.96 11.93
C GLN A 205 -10.75 7.04 10.96
N ILE A 206 -11.35 6.70 9.82
CA ILE A 206 -10.66 6.00 8.73
C ILE A 206 -9.77 7.01 8.01
N GLU A 207 -8.47 6.83 8.14
CA GLU A 207 -7.47 7.70 7.53
C GLU A 207 -7.03 7.25 6.13
N GLY A 208 -7.27 5.98 5.81
CA GLY A 208 -6.93 5.37 4.54
C GLY A 208 -7.26 3.88 4.51
N PHE A 209 -6.96 3.24 3.38
CA PHE A 209 -7.10 1.80 3.22
C PHE A 209 -5.78 1.16 2.83
N GLN A 210 -5.53 -0.01 3.42
CA GLN A 210 -4.67 -1.02 2.83
C GLN A 210 -5.52 -2.12 2.21
N ILE A 211 -5.11 -2.64 1.06
CA ILE A 211 -5.73 -3.77 0.40
C ILE A 211 -4.80 -4.96 0.55
N ARG A 212 -5.20 -5.96 1.34
CA ARG A 212 -4.53 -7.25 1.38
C ARG A 212 -5.09 -8.11 0.26
N LYS A 213 -4.33 -8.24 -0.83
CA LYS A 213 -4.71 -9.01 -2.02
C LYS A 213 -4.83 -10.50 -1.69
N ASP A 214 -5.78 -11.14 -2.36
CA ASP A 214 -5.96 -12.58 -2.33
C ASP A 214 -4.74 -13.28 -2.93
N ASP A 215 -4.14 -14.22 -2.19
CA ASP A 215 -2.84 -14.78 -2.56
C ASP A 215 -2.87 -15.56 -3.89
N ASP A 216 -4.00 -16.22 -4.20
CA ASP A 216 -4.28 -16.94 -5.45
C ASP A 216 -4.60 -16.03 -6.65
N LEU A 217 -4.88 -14.74 -6.43
CA LEU A 217 -5.15 -13.77 -7.49
C LEU A 217 -3.95 -12.85 -7.78
N ARG A 218 -2.93 -12.87 -6.91
CA ARG A 218 -1.70 -12.10 -7.10
C ARG A 218 -0.97 -12.61 -8.34
N ARG A 219 -0.52 -11.66 -9.16
CA ARG A 219 0.14 -11.98 -10.42
C ARG A 219 1.65 -11.86 -10.26
N GLU A 220 2.37 -12.76 -10.90
CA GLU A 220 3.81 -12.64 -11.03
C GLU A 220 4.12 -11.72 -12.20
N TYR A 221 5.04 -10.81 -11.96
CA TYR A 221 5.53 -9.91 -12.97
C TYR A 221 7.07 -9.86 -12.86
N ASP A 222 7.77 -10.12 -13.97
CA ASP A 222 9.24 -10.17 -14.05
C ASP A 222 9.94 -11.00 -12.97
N GLY A 223 9.36 -12.15 -12.61
CA GLY A 223 9.90 -13.05 -11.58
C GLY A 223 9.54 -12.64 -10.15
N GLU A 224 8.80 -11.54 -9.96
CA GLU A 224 8.39 -11.03 -8.67
C GLU A 224 6.87 -11.11 -8.51
N LEU A 225 6.42 -11.79 -7.46
CA LEU A 225 5.00 -11.87 -7.13
C LEU A 225 4.51 -10.51 -6.62
N GLU A 226 3.44 -9.99 -7.21
CA GLU A 226 2.78 -8.73 -6.84
C GLU A 226 2.71 -8.55 -5.32
N ALA A 227 3.01 -7.36 -4.79
CA ALA A 227 3.02 -7.13 -3.34
C ALA A 227 1.69 -7.52 -2.67
N LYS A 228 1.78 -8.27 -1.56
CA LYS A 228 0.64 -8.83 -0.81
C LYS A 228 -0.32 -7.79 -0.25
N ILE A 229 0.22 -6.66 0.20
CA ILE A 229 -0.54 -5.55 0.79
C ILE A 229 -0.12 -4.26 0.08
N VAL A 230 -1.09 -3.44 -0.34
CA VAL A 230 -0.83 -2.14 -0.98
C VAL A 230 -1.76 -1.07 -0.41
N TRP A 231 -1.32 0.19 -0.46
CA TRP A 231 -2.17 1.33 -0.13
C TRP A 231 -3.18 1.62 -1.24
N PHE A 232 -4.42 1.96 -0.86
CA PHE A 232 -5.41 2.52 -1.76
C PHE A 232 -5.04 3.98 -2.09
N SER A 233 -4.37 4.17 -3.22
CA SER A 233 -3.76 5.45 -3.60
C SER A 233 -3.87 5.69 -5.09
N SER A 234 -4.15 6.93 -5.45
CA SER A 234 -4.31 7.45 -6.82
C SER A 234 -3.16 8.37 -7.26
N LYS A 235 -2.02 8.35 -6.55
CA LYS A 235 -0.85 9.18 -6.85
C LYS A 235 -0.48 9.12 -8.34
N GLY A 236 -0.32 10.28 -8.98
CA GLY A 236 0.09 10.37 -10.38
C GLY A 236 -1.05 10.11 -11.38
N LYS A 237 -2.29 9.98 -10.93
CA LYS A 237 -3.48 9.97 -11.80
C LYS A 237 -4.12 11.36 -11.86
N SER A 238 -4.87 11.65 -12.92
CA SER A 238 -5.57 12.93 -13.09
C SER A 238 -6.54 13.20 -11.94
N HIS A 239 -6.42 14.35 -11.30
CA HIS A 239 -7.12 14.72 -10.06
C HIS A 239 -6.96 13.68 -8.93
N GLY A 240 -5.86 12.94 -8.94
CA GLY A 240 -5.55 11.92 -7.94
C GLY A 240 -4.82 12.49 -6.74
N THR A 241 -4.83 11.71 -5.66
CA THR A 241 -4.11 12.00 -4.41
C THR A 241 -3.29 10.79 -3.97
N GLY A 242 -2.10 11.03 -3.42
CA GLY A 242 -1.24 9.98 -2.85
C GLY A 242 -1.74 9.43 -1.51
N PRO A 243 -1.14 8.35 -0.99
CA PRO A 243 -1.60 7.74 0.24
C PRO A 243 -1.26 8.64 1.44
N HIS A 244 -2.15 8.66 2.44
CA HIS A 244 -1.83 9.16 3.77
C HIS A 244 -1.21 8.01 4.58
N VAL A 245 0.12 7.92 4.60
CA VAL A 245 0.83 6.88 5.37
C VAL A 245 0.73 7.23 6.85
N THR A 246 -0.02 6.42 7.58
CA THR A 246 -0.33 6.59 9.00
C THR A 246 -0.10 5.27 9.75
N VAL A 247 -0.22 5.30 11.08
CA VAL A 247 -0.33 4.09 11.89
C VAL A 247 -1.80 3.69 12.04
N HIS A 248 -2.05 2.41 12.28
CA HIS A 248 -3.41 1.94 12.61
C HIS A 248 -3.52 1.74 14.12
N ILE A 249 -4.53 2.34 14.74
CA ILE A 249 -4.86 2.23 16.17
C ILE A 249 -5.95 1.16 16.34
N ALA A 250 -5.60 0.05 16.98
CA ALA A 250 -6.54 -1.01 17.35
C ALA A 250 -6.77 -0.99 18.86
N THR A 251 -7.87 -0.39 19.28
CA THR A 251 -8.28 -0.31 20.70
C THR A 251 -9.76 0.03 20.79
N ASP A 252 -10.32 0.03 22.00
CA ASP A 252 -11.68 0.51 22.24
C ASP A 252 -11.75 2.04 22.19
N PHE A 253 -12.90 2.55 21.77
CA PHE A 253 -13.15 3.98 21.69
C PHE A 253 -14.45 4.37 22.39
N ILE A 254 -14.41 5.49 23.12
CA ILE A 254 -15.59 6.08 23.74
C ILE A 254 -15.99 7.33 22.97
N TYR A 255 -17.27 7.42 22.58
CA TYR A 255 -17.81 8.62 21.97
C TYR A 255 -18.19 9.66 23.03
N TYR A 256 -17.56 10.82 22.98
CA TYR A 256 -17.83 11.95 23.86
C TYR A 256 -18.76 12.94 23.15
N ARG A 257 -20.02 13.03 23.61
CA ARG A 257 -21.08 13.83 22.96
C ARG A 257 -20.79 15.33 22.96
N ASP A 258 -20.17 15.83 24.02
CA ASP A 258 -19.73 17.21 24.19
C ASP A 258 -18.64 17.59 23.18
N LYS A 259 -17.70 16.67 22.93
CA LYS A 259 -16.61 16.85 21.95
C LYS A 259 -17.01 16.46 20.53
N LYS A 260 -18.10 15.71 20.38
CA LYS A 260 -18.54 15.06 19.13
C LYS A 260 -17.46 14.19 18.48
N GLN A 261 -16.60 13.57 19.29
CA GLN A 261 -15.49 12.74 18.82
C GLN A 261 -15.36 11.45 19.61
N TYR A 262 -14.70 10.47 19.02
CA TYR A 262 -14.22 9.29 19.72
C TYR A 262 -12.86 9.57 20.37
N GLU A 263 -12.66 9.05 21.58
CA GLU A 263 -11.35 9.04 22.24
C GLU A 263 -10.94 7.60 22.55
N PRO A 264 -9.64 7.28 22.42
CA PRO A 264 -9.14 5.93 22.62
C PRO A 264 -9.10 5.56 24.09
N VAL A 265 -9.37 4.29 24.39
CA VAL A 265 -9.24 3.71 25.72
C VAL A 265 -7.88 3.01 25.83
N LEU A 266 -6.97 3.57 26.64
CA LEU A 266 -5.66 2.96 26.86
C LEU A 266 -5.68 1.98 28.03
N HIS A 267 -5.61 0.69 27.72
CA HIS A 267 -5.61 -0.36 28.74
C HIS A 267 -4.25 -0.44 29.44
N GLY A 268 -4.25 -0.24 30.77
CA GLY A 268 -3.03 -0.35 31.58
C GLY A 268 -1.97 0.72 31.28
N ASN A 269 -2.38 1.89 30.78
CA ASN A 269 -1.48 3.01 30.44
C ASN A 269 -0.39 2.64 29.42
N LYS A 270 -0.64 1.63 28.57
CA LYS A 270 0.33 1.09 27.63
C LYS A 270 -0.25 0.86 26.25
N VAL A 271 0.62 0.83 25.25
CA VAL A 271 0.30 0.38 23.88
C VAL A 271 1.32 -0.65 23.41
N THR A 272 0.87 -1.58 22.58
CA THR A 272 1.74 -2.59 21.97
C THR A 272 1.92 -2.31 20.47
N LEU A 273 3.17 -2.10 20.06
CA LEU A 273 3.52 -1.96 18.66
C LEU A 273 3.59 -3.33 18.00
N THR A 274 2.93 -3.46 16.86
CA THR A 274 3.00 -4.63 15.98
C THR A 274 3.03 -4.18 14.51
N GLU A 275 3.07 -5.12 13.58
CA GLU A 275 3.10 -4.84 12.14
C GLU A 275 1.74 -5.14 11.48
N GLY A 276 1.26 -4.26 10.61
CA GLY A 276 0.04 -4.48 9.82
C GLY A 276 -1.29 -4.35 10.58
N GLY A 277 -2.22 -3.58 10.03
CA GLY A 277 -3.50 -3.27 10.69
C GLY A 277 -4.34 -4.49 11.07
N MET A 278 -4.46 -5.49 10.16
CA MET A 278 -5.24 -6.71 10.44
C MET A 278 -4.67 -7.53 11.61
N LYS A 279 -3.36 -7.52 11.80
CA LYS A 279 -2.74 -8.22 12.94
C LYS A 279 -3.03 -7.50 14.25
N ALA A 280 -2.93 -6.18 14.25
CA ALA A 280 -3.27 -5.35 15.40
C ALA A 280 -4.74 -5.55 15.80
N ASP A 281 -5.65 -5.54 14.82
CA ASP A 281 -7.07 -5.83 15.03
C ASP A 281 -7.29 -7.22 15.64
N LEU A 282 -6.64 -8.26 15.09
CA LEU A 282 -6.77 -9.62 15.59
C LEU A 282 -6.28 -9.75 17.03
N CYS A 283 -5.12 -9.17 17.35
CA CYS A 283 -4.60 -9.16 18.72
C CYS A 283 -5.56 -8.46 19.69
N ALA A 284 -6.13 -7.32 19.30
CA ALA A 284 -7.10 -6.60 20.12
C ALA A 284 -8.34 -7.48 20.38
N CYS A 285 -8.91 -8.08 19.33
CA CYS A 285 -10.06 -8.98 19.43
C CYS A 285 -9.80 -10.22 20.29
N LEU A 286 -8.63 -10.85 20.16
CA LEU A 286 -8.23 -11.98 20.99
C LEU A 286 -8.09 -11.57 22.46
N LEU A 287 -7.60 -10.37 22.74
CA LEU A 287 -7.50 -9.86 24.11
C LEU A 287 -8.81 -9.23 24.60
N ASP A 288 -9.96 -9.61 24.04
CA ASP A 288 -11.31 -9.10 24.35
C ASP A 288 -11.38 -7.55 24.32
N ASN A 289 -10.63 -6.94 23.41
CA ASN A 289 -10.37 -5.49 23.30
C ASN A 289 -9.79 -4.84 24.58
N HIS A 290 -9.33 -5.62 25.56
CA HIS A 290 -8.60 -5.16 26.73
C HIS A 290 -7.11 -4.93 26.46
N ALA A 291 -6.79 -4.50 25.24
CA ALA A 291 -5.45 -4.15 24.80
C ALA A 291 -5.51 -2.99 23.81
N SER A 292 -4.45 -2.19 23.79
CA SER A 292 -4.30 -1.09 22.85
C SER A 292 -3.09 -1.38 21.97
N LEU A 293 -3.30 -1.49 20.67
CA LEU A 293 -2.24 -1.80 19.71
C LEU A 293 -2.07 -0.68 18.68
N ILE A 294 -0.83 -0.53 18.23
CA ILE A 294 -0.48 0.36 17.12
C ILE A 294 0.21 -0.49 16.06
N ALA A 295 -0.39 -0.57 14.88
CA ALA A 295 0.21 -1.19 13.71
C ALA A 295 1.10 -0.17 12.99
N VAL A 296 2.41 -0.45 13.00
CA VAL A 296 3.42 0.35 12.31
C VAL A 296 3.64 -0.23 10.92
N GLN A 297 3.49 0.60 9.89
CA GLN A 297 3.48 0.15 8.48
C GLN A 297 4.89 0.15 7.86
N GLY A 298 5.81 -0.60 8.48
CA GLY A 298 7.22 -0.69 8.09
C GLY A 298 8.08 0.52 8.49
N VAL A 299 9.33 0.53 8.03
CA VAL A 299 10.37 1.50 8.47
C VAL A 299 10.08 2.98 8.14
N HIS A 300 9.15 3.24 7.22
CA HIS A 300 8.76 4.59 6.81
C HIS A 300 7.76 5.26 7.77
N ALA A 301 7.23 4.54 8.75
CA ALA A 301 6.19 5.03 9.66
C ALA A 301 6.73 5.61 10.98
N LEU A 302 8.03 5.94 11.11
CA LEU A 302 8.58 6.53 12.34
C LEU A 302 7.97 7.89 12.69
N ASN A 303 7.75 8.77 11.70
CA ASN A 303 7.11 10.06 11.94
C ASN A 303 5.62 9.90 12.33
N PRO A 304 4.80 9.14 11.58
CA PRO A 304 3.44 8.80 12.02
C PRO A 304 3.37 8.16 13.41
N LEU A 305 4.32 7.28 13.73
CA LEU A 305 4.41 6.68 15.07
C LEU A 305 4.70 7.74 16.14
N LYS A 306 5.64 8.65 15.89
CA LYS A 306 5.95 9.76 16.81
C LYS A 306 4.71 10.60 17.09
N GLU A 307 3.98 10.98 16.04
CA GLU A 307 2.76 11.78 16.13
C GLU A 307 1.68 11.05 16.94
N ALA A 308 1.44 9.77 16.65
CA ALA A 308 0.48 8.96 17.39
C ALA A 308 0.86 8.80 18.87
N LEU A 309 2.13 8.52 19.19
CA LEU A 309 2.59 8.39 20.58
C LEU A 309 2.43 9.71 21.35
N ILE A 310 2.75 10.85 20.72
CA ILE A 310 2.54 12.18 21.33
C ILE A 310 1.04 12.41 21.59
N ALA A 311 0.20 12.12 20.61
CA ALA A 311 -1.24 12.31 20.72
C ALA A 311 -1.90 11.36 21.74
N LEU A 312 -1.26 10.22 22.05
CA LEU A 312 -1.73 9.26 23.04
C LEU A 312 -1.33 9.61 24.49
N LYS A 313 -0.34 10.48 24.71
CA LYS A 313 0.09 10.89 26.07
C LYS A 313 -1.04 11.51 26.91
N PRO A 314 -1.88 12.43 26.39
CA PRO A 314 -3.02 12.97 27.15
C PRO A 314 -4.02 11.91 27.62
N PHE A 315 -4.06 10.74 26.96
CA PHE A 315 -4.90 9.60 27.34
C PHE A 315 -4.21 8.67 28.35
N GLY A 316 -3.07 9.09 28.92
CA GLY A 316 -2.37 8.39 29.99
C GLY A 316 -1.34 7.37 29.51
N LEU A 317 -0.87 7.45 28.27
CA LEU A 317 0.20 6.58 27.78
C LEU A 317 1.50 6.78 28.59
N LYS A 318 2.05 5.69 29.12
CA LYS A 318 3.33 5.64 29.86
C LYS A 318 4.30 4.63 29.27
N THR A 319 3.82 3.46 28.85
CA THR A 319 4.66 2.34 28.42
C THR A 319 4.35 1.93 26.99
N VAL A 320 5.39 1.68 26.21
CA VAL A 320 5.30 1.17 24.84
C VAL A 320 5.95 -0.19 24.78
N ASN A 321 5.12 -1.20 24.55
CA ASN A 321 5.56 -2.56 24.30
C ASN A 321 5.89 -2.71 22.81
N VAL A 322 6.92 -3.49 22.49
CA VAL A 322 7.23 -3.82 21.09
C VAL A 322 7.13 -5.31 20.85
N ALA A 323 6.32 -5.69 19.87
CA ALA A 323 5.98 -7.05 19.47
C ALA A 323 5.90 -7.16 17.93
N PHE A 324 7.01 -6.84 17.25
CA PHE A 324 7.13 -7.05 15.80
C PHE A 324 7.32 -8.53 15.46
N ASP A 325 7.14 -8.87 14.19
CA ASP A 325 7.28 -10.25 13.71
C ASP A 325 8.72 -10.76 13.95
N MET A 326 8.82 -12.03 14.35
CA MET A 326 10.07 -12.71 14.73
C MET A 326 11.08 -12.86 13.59
N ASP A 327 10.68 -12.58 12.34
CA ASP A 327 11.60 -12.42 11.21
C ASP A 327 12.69 -11.35 11.52
N TYR A 328 12.44 -10.47 12.51
CA TYR A 328 13.40 -9.60 13.20
C TYR A 328 14.74 -10.25 13.56
N LEU A 329 14.74 -11.52 14.01
CA LEU A 329 15.95 -12.21 14.48
C LEU A 329 16.99 -12.41 13.37
N THR A 330 16.59 -12.30 12.09
CA THR A 330 17.44 -12.65 10.95
C THR A 330 17.75 -11.47 10.01
N ASN A 331 17.11 -10.31 10.18
CA ASN A 331 17.20 -9.20 9.23
C ASN A 331 17.81 -7.93 9.85
N LYS A 332 19.02 -7.57 9.40
CA LYS A 332 19.76 -6.37 9.84
C LYS A 332 18.96 -5.07 9.72
N ASN A 333 18.12 -4.94 8.69
CA ASN A 333 17.30 -3.74 8.48
C ASN A 333 16.21 -3.61 9.56
N VAL A 334 15.67 -4.73 10.05
CA VAL A 334 14.64 -4.74 11.11
C VAL A 334 15.29 -4.46 12.47
N LYS A 335 16.54 -4.90 12.69
CA LYS A 335 17.36 -4.49 13.84
C LYS A 335 17.56 -2.98 13.91
N GLU A 336 17.98 -2.35 12.81
CA GLU A 336 18.13 -0.89 12.75
C GLU A 336 16.79 -0.15 12.93
N ALA A 337 15.67 -0.73 12.46
CA ALA A 337 14.34 -0.17 12.69
C ALA A 337 13.94 -0.21 14.17
N MET A 338 14.19 -1.31 14.86
CA MET A 338 13.94 -1.46 16.30
C MET A 338 14.76 -0.49 17.14
N GLU A 339 16.03 -0.28 16.79
CA GLU A 339 16.89 0.70 17.46
C GLU A 339 16.32 2.11 17.32
N LYS A 340 15.83 2.48 16.14
CA LYS A 340 15.18 3.78 15.89
C LYS A 340 13.86 3.93 16.65
N VAL A 341 13.03 2.89 16.70
CA VAL A 341 11.77 2.88 17.49
C VAL A 341 12.08 3.02 18.97
N THR A 342 13.06 2.28 19.49
CA THR A 342 13.49 2.34 20.89
C THR A 342 14.03 3.73 21.25
N ALA A 343 14.84 4.33 20.37
CA ALA A 343 15.35 5.68 20.55
C ALA A 343 14.22 6.71 20.57
N LEU A 344 13.25 6.59 19.66
CA LEU A 344 12.06 7.45 19.61
C LEU A 344 11.23 7.36 20.89
N ILE A 345 10.95 6.15 21.39
CA ILE A 345 10.18 5.95 22.62
C ILE A 345 10.87 6.64 23.80
N LYS A 346 12.20 6.49 23.92
CA LYS A 346 13.00 7.15 24.96
C LYS A 346 13.05 8.67 24.80
N GLU A 347 13.18 9.18 23.58
CA GLU A 347 13.13 10.63 23.28
C GLU A 347 11.80 11.24 23.76
N LEU A 348 10.72 10.49 23.61
CA LEU A 348 9.40 10.89 24.08
C LEU A 348 9.21 10.70 25.60
N GLY A 349 10.20 10.21 26.35
CA GLY A 349 10.08 9.98 27.80
C GLY A 349 9.07 8.89 28.17
N LEU A 350 8.86 7.93 27.27
CA LEU A 350 8.01 6.74 27.50
C LEU A 350 8.88 5.55 27.92
N GLU A 351 8.31 4.65 28.71
CA GLU A 351 8.95 3.39 29.07
C GLU A 351 8.92 2.43 27.87
N TYR A 352 10.00 1.69 27.68
CA TYR A 352 10.14 0.71 26.59
C TYR A 352 10.16 -0.70 27.16
N GLU A 353 9.30 -1.57 26.65
CA GLU A 353 9.30 -3.01 26.95
C GLU A 353 9.38 -3.83 25.66
N ASN A 354 10.24 -4.85 25.66
CA ASN A 354 10.34 -5.80 24.54
C ASN A 354 9.52 -7.05 24.87
N LEU A 355 8.47 -7.31 24.09
CA LEU A 355 7.60 -8.50 24.24
C LEU A 355 7.90 -9.60 23.21
N MET A 356 8.95 -9.45 22.39
CA MET A 356 9.36 -10.48 21.42
C MET A 356 10.11 -11.64 22.11
N ASN A 357 9.47 -12.30 23.07
CA ASN A 357 10.05 -13.38 23.88
C ASN A 357 9.16 -14.64 23.96
N TRP A 358 8.12 -14.74 23.12
CA TRP A 358 7.30 -15.95 23.05
C TRP A 358 8.03 -17.11 22.34
N GLU A 359 7.59 -18.34 22.63
CA GLU A 359 8.14 -19.54 22.00
C GLU A 359 7.67 -19.63 20.54
N TYR A 360 8.51 -19.10 19.65
CA TYR A 360 8.30 -18.98 18.21
C TYR A 360 8.03 -20.33 17.51
N LYS A 361 8.66 -21.42 17.98
CA LYS A 361 8.59 -22.74 17.35
C LYS A 361 7.74 -23.67 18.21
N GLN A 362 6.67 -24.21 17.63
CA GLN A 362 5.74 -25.11 18.29
C GLN A 362 5.68 -26.46 17.58
N LYS A 363 5.12 -27.47 18.25
CA LYS A 363 4.83 -28.79 17.68
C LYS A 363 3.36 -29.12 17.88
N ASP A 364 2.74 -29.71 16.86
CA ASP A 364 1.40 -30.25 17.02
C ASP A 364 1.39 -31.67 17.62
N GLU A 365 0.19 -32.19 17.86
CA GLU A 365 -0.04 -33.54 18.40
C GLU A 365 0.58 -34.65 17.54
N SER A 366 0.78 -34.39 16.24
CA SER A 366 1.43 -35.31 15.30
C SER A 366 2.95 -35.12 15.23
N GLY A 367 3.50 -34.19 16.02
CA GLY A 367 4.92 -33.86 16.05
C GLY A 367 5.38 -32.93 14.92
N ASN A 368 4.46 -32.42 14.09
CA ASN A 368 4.80 -31.49 13.02
C ASN A 368 5.11 -30.10 13.58
N GLU A 369 6.18 -29.49 13.08
CA GLU A 369 6.63 -28.18 13.53
C GLU A 369 5.85 -27.07 12.81
N PHE A 370 5.47 -26.04 13.55
CA PHE A 370 4.90 -24.81 13.01
C PHE A 370 5.45 -23.58 13.76
N PHE A 371 5.30 -22.41 13.17
CA PHE A 371 5.94 -21.18 13.64
C PHE A 371 4.91 -20.09 13.92
N LEU A 372 5.02 -19.48 15.10
CA LEU A 372 4.21 -18.35 15.57
C LEU A 372 4.96 -17.05 15.29
N LYS A 373 4.82 -16.52 14.07
CA LYS A 373 5.69 -15.45 13.57
C LYS A 373 5.40 -14.11 14.21
N GLY A 374 4.13 -13.76 14.32
CA GLY A 374 3.70 -12.53 14.97
C GLY A 374 3.04 -12.78 16.32
N LEU A 375 2.80 -11.69 17.05
CA LEU A 375 1.99 -11.71 18.26
C LEU A 375 0.56 -12.23 17.98
N ASP A 376 0.04 -11.94 16.79
CA ASP A 376 -1.28 -12.38 16.33
C ASP A 376 -1.37 -13.91 16.23
N ASP A 377 -0.34 -14.54 15.63
CA ASP A 377 -0.24 -16.00 15.57
C ASP A 377 -0.16 -16.60 16.98
N TYR A 378 0.68 -16.03 17.84
CA TYR A 378 0.86 -16.50 19.21
C TYR A 378 -0.44 -16.46 20.02
N LEU A 379 -1.14 -15.33 19.99
CA LEU A 379 -2.41 -15.18 20.71
C LEU A 379 -3.51 -16.08 20.13
N ALA A 380 -3.59 -16.21 18.80
CA ALA A 380 -4.59 -17.07 18.16
C ALA A 380 -4.40 -18.54 18.54
N PHE A 381 -3.14 -18.98 18.62
CA PHE A 381 -2.81 -20.33 19.08
C PHE A 381 -3.10 -20.52 20.56
N GLN A 382 -2.62 -19.63 21.43
CA GLN A 382 -2.78 -19.76 22.88
C GLN A 382 -4.24 -19.74 23.34
N GLN A 383 -5.06 -18.88 22.74
CA GLN A 383 -6.44 -18.70 23.19
C GLN A 383 -7.44 -19.61 22.48
N ARG A 384 -7.21 -19.91 21.20
CA ARG A 384 -8.20 -20.59 20.36
C ARG A 384 -7.67 -21.88 19.73
N GLY A 385 -6.43 -22.27 20.00
CA GLY A 385 -5.78 -23.44 19.41
C GLY A 385 -5.56 -23.31 17.90
N ILE A 386 -5.66 -22.09 17.35
CA ILE A 386 -5.57 -21.85 15.91
C ILE A 386 -4.11 -21.88 15.49
N LYS A 387 -3.79 -22.80 14.59
CA LYS A 387 -2.45 -22.89 13.98
C LYS A 387 -2.38 -21.94 12.79
N PRO A 388 -1.28 -21.19 12.62
CA PRO A 388 -1.07 -20.39 11.42
C PRO A 388 -1.14 -21.27 10.17
N VAL A 389 -1.99 -20.89 9.22
CA VAL A 389 -2.08 -21.60 7.94
C VAL A 389 -0.78 -21.34 7.16
N ILE A 390 0.09 -22.35 7.08
CA ILE A 390 1.20 -22.35 6.13
C ILE A 390 0.56 -22.52 4.75
N ILE A 391 0.23 -21.41 4.10
CA ILE A 391 -0.04 -21.42 2.66
C ILE A 391 1.30 -21.78 2.03
N LYS A 392 1.47 -23.05 1.66
CA LYS A 392 2.58 -23.47 0.80
C LYS A 392 2.45 -22.65 -0.47
N ASN A 393 3.45 -21.80 -0.72
CA ASN A 393 3.62 -21.12 -1.99
C ASN A 393 3.61 -22.11 -3.14
#